data_AF-A0A368GJC4-F1
#
_entry.id   AF-A0A368GJC4-F1
#
_cell.length_a   1.000
_cell.length_b   1.000
_cell.length_c   1.000
_cell.angle_alpha   90.00
_cell.angle_beta   90.00
_cell.angle_gamma   90.00
#
_symmetry.space_group_name_H-M   'P 1'
#
loop_
_entity.id
_entity.type
_entity.pdbx_description
1 polymer ?
#
loop_
_entity_poly.entity_id
_entity_poly.type
_entity_poly.pdbx_seq_one_letter_code
_entity_poly.pdbx_strand_id
1 'polypeptide(L)'
;RCILPVKDRTYIAGAWVNLPSNFTFECDIVETKCLSGETIDSFLHMQIYEKTGAAASSRHDVYILIIDSTSSFMAKRSWPKTLKYLKEQMEAVQMEFLNKVGDNSRPNGFPLAFGKSIEGGSRDLVGLPPLVPDWNDTAICHEYLDEKHDVLSVRLQTMIAQDFDVGVVHYPNCSGFNKSEADHIWR
;
A
#
# COMPACT_ATOMS: atom_id res chain seq x y z
N ARG A 1 -12.24 -16.97 -12.59
CA ARG A 1 -13.07 -16.70 -11.39
C ARG A 1 -12.58 -15.43 -10.74
N CYS A 2 -13.42 -14.73 -9.98
CA CYS A 2 -12.98 -13.57 -9.18
C CYS A 2 -12.23 -13.98 -7.92
N ILE A 3 -11.22 -13.20 -7.55
CA ILE A 3 -10.51 -13.27 -6.27
C ILE A 3 -10.74 -11.95 -5.54
N LEU A 4 -11.30 -12.03 -4.33
CA LEU A 4 -11.70 -10.86 -3.54
C LEU A 4 -10.86 -10.81 -2.26
N PRO A 5 -9.89 -9.87 -2.13
CA PRO A 5 -9.14 -9.69 -0.90
C PRO A 5 -10.05 -9.35 0.28
N VAL A 6 -9.80 -9.96 1.45
CA VAL A 6 -10.56 -9.69 2.69
C VAL A 6 -9.67 -9.10 3.77
N LYS A 7 -8.47 -9.66 3.94
CA LYS A 7 -7.42 -9.20 4.87
C LYS A 7 -6.07 -9.33 4.19
N ASP A 8 -5.00 -8.97 4.91
CA ASP A 8 -3.62 -9.00 4.44
C ASP A 8 -3.20 -10.31 3.76
N ARG A 9 -3.68 -11.47 4.20
CA ARG A 9 -3.31 -12.78 3.59
C ARG A 9 -4.48 -13.68 3.19
N THR A 10 -5.70 -13.16 3.27
CA THR A 10 -6.91 -13.97 3.05
C THR A 10 -7.76 -13.37 1.95
N TYR A 11 -8.28 -14.23 1.08
CA TYR A 11 -9.17 -13.87 -0.01
C TYR A 11 -10.36 -14.83 -0.09
N ILE A 12 -11.42 -14.38 -0.74
CA ILE A 12 -12.56 -15.21 -1.12
C ILE A 12 -12.46 -15.47 -2.62
N ALA A 13 -12.52 -16.75 -3.01
CA ALA A 13 -12.54 -17.14 -4.41
C ALA A 13 -13.98 -17.38 -4.86
N GLY A 14 -14.35 -16.74 -5.98
CA GLY A 14 -15.64 -16.94 -6.62
C GLY A 14 -15.74 -18.27 -7.39
N ALA A 15 -16.90 -18.49 -8.02
CA ALA A 15 -17.12 -19.66 -8.86
C ALA A 15 -16.29 -19.61 -10.16
N TRP A 16 -15.89 -20.79 -10.64
CA TRP A 16 -15.28 -20.93 -11.96
C TRP A 16 -16.32 -20.74 -13.06
N VAL A 17 -15.90 -20.07 -14.13
CA VAL A 17 -16.71 -19.84 -15.33
C VAL A 17 -15.92 -20.39 -16.51
N ASN A 18 -16.55 -21.28 -17.30
CA ASN A 18 -15.93 -21.84 -18.50
C ASN A 18 -15.93 -20.81 -19.63
N LEU A 19 -14.82 -20.70 -20.35
CA LEU A 19 -14.68 -19.81 -21.50
C LEU A 19 -14.79 -20.57 -22.83
N PRO A 20 -15.30 -19.95 -23.91
CA PRO A 20 -15.80 -18.57 -23.97
C PRO A 20 -17.17 -18.41 -23.27
N SER A 21 -17.39 -17.27 -22.62
CA SER A 21 -18.69 -16.93 -22.01
C SER A 21 -18.96 -15.43 -22.13
N ASN A 22 -20.24 -15.03 -21.97
CA ASN A 22 -20.66 -13.63 -21.86
C ASN A 22 -20.61 -13.13 -20.40
N PHE A 23 -19.97 -13.87 -19.49
CA PHE A 23 -19.91 -13.49 -18.08
C PHE A 23 -18.92 -12.33 -17.89
N THR A 24 -19.36 -11.30 -17.16
CA THR A 24 -18.51 -10.17 -16.78
C THR A 24 -17.97 -10.41 -15.36
N PHE A 25 -16.65 -10.35 -15.22
CA PHE A 25 -16.00 -10.46 -13.90
C PHE A 25 -15.98 -9.10 -13.22
N GLU A 26 -16.86 -8.93 -12.23
CA GLU A 26 -17.05 -7.71 -11.45
C GLU A 26 -16.06 -7.63 -10.26
N CYS A 27 -14.76 -7.70 -10.56
CA CYS A 27 -13.70 -7.72 -9.55
C CYS A 27 -12.36 -7.28 -10.14
N ASP A 28 -11.46 -6.82 -9.27
CA ASP A 28 -10.13 -6.35 -9.69
C ASP A 28 -9.18 -7.49 -10.07
N ILE A 29 -9.28 -8.64 -9.39
CA ILE A 29 -8.38 -9.78 -9.59
C ILE A 29 -9.16 -10.96 -10.16
N VAL A 30 -8.77 -11.42 -11.35
CA VAL A 30 -9.37 -12.55 -12.06
C VAL A 30 -8.35 -13.66 -12.19
N GLU A 31 -8.63 -14.81 -11.58
CA GLU A 31 -7.84 -16.02 -11.77
C GLU A 31 -8.36 -16.81 -12.97
N THR A 32 -7.46 -17.16 -13.89
CA THR A 32 -7.72 -18.06 -15.01
C THR A 32 -6.96 -19.36 -14.79
N LYS A 33 -7.56 -20.46 -15.26
CA LYS A 33 -6.96 -21.78 -15.21
C LYS A 33 -7.22 -22.49 -16.54
N CYS A 34 -6.16 -23.00 -17.15
CA CYS A 34 -6.21 -23.82 -18.35
C CYS A 34 -5.74 -25.24 -18.00
N LEU A 35 -6.46 -26.26 -18.47
CA LEU A 35 -6.06 -27.65 -18.34
C LEU A 35 -5.71 -28.19 -19.73
N SER A 36 -4.49 -28.69 -19.88
CA SER A 36 -4.03 -29.34 -21.11
C SER A 36 -3.36 -30.66 -20.76
N GLY A 37 -4.10 -31.76 -20.90
CA GLY A 37 -3.65 -33.08 -20.43
C GLY A 37 -3.48 -33.11 -18.92
N GLU A 38 -2.25 -33.37 -18.45
CA GLU A 38 -1.87 -33.34 -17.03
C GLU A 38 -1.37 -31.98 -16.55
N THR A 39 -1.16 -31.02 -17.47
CA THR A 39 -0.65 -29.69 -17.14
C THR A 39 -1.78 -28.75 -16.76
N ILE A 40 -1.57 -28.03 -15.66
CA ILE A 40 -2.44 -26.95 -15.21
C ILE A 40 -1.66 -25.65 -15.29
N ASP A 41 -2.08 -24.75 -16.16
CA ASP A 41 -1.58 -23.38 -16.20
C ASP A 41 -2.58 -22.47 -15.48
N SER A 42 -2.10 -21.66 -14.54
CA SER A 42 -2.92 -20.73 -13.77
C SER A 42 -2.31 -19.33 -13.80
N PHE A 43 -3.12 -18.32 -14.07
CA PHE A 43 -2.69 -16.93 -14.13
C PHE A 43 -3.63 -16.04 -13.33
N LEU A 44 -3.06 -15.00 -12.72
CA LEU A 44 -3.81 -13.89 -12.16
C LEU A 44 -3.76 -12.73 -13.15
N HIS A 45 -4.94 -12.23 -13.50
CA HIS A 45 -5.12 -11.03 -14.30
C HIS A 45 -5.68 -9.95 -13.39
N MET A 46 -5.19 -8.73 -13.59
CA MET A 46 -5.55 -7.60 -12.75
C MET A 46 -6.16 -6.52 -13.61
N GLN A 47 -7.24 -5.93 -13.12
CA GLN A 47 -7.98 -4.85 -13.71
C GLN A 47 -8.48 -3.93 -12.60
N ILE A 48 -8.99 -2.76 -12.96
CA ILE A 48 -9.74 -1.91 -12.05
C ILE A 48 -11.20 -2.04 -12.47
N TYR A 49 -11.99 -2.76 -11.66
CA TYR A 49 -13.43 -2.85 -11.88
C TYR A 49 -14.11 -1.73 -11.10
N GLU A 50 -14.71 -0.79 -11.82
CA GLU A 50 -15.37 0.38 -11.23
C GLU A 50 -16.49 -0.04 -10.27
N LYS A 51 -16.40 0.38 -9.01
CA LYS A 51 -17.45 0.12 -8.01
C LYS A 51 -18.58 1.15 -8.19
N THR A 52 -19.82 0.67 -8.23
CA THR A 52 -21.00 1.54 -8.38
C THR A 52 -21.13 2.51 -7.19
N GLY A 53 -21.33 3.80 -7.48
CA GLY A 53 -21.53 4.85 -6.47
C GLY A 53 -20.36 5.80 -6.25
N ALA A 54 -19.26 5.69 -7.03
CA ALA A 54 -18.23 6.71 -7.08
C ALA A 54 -18.79 7.98 -7.74
N ALA A 55 -19.24 8.93 -6.93
CA ALA A 55 -19.64 10.25 -7.43
C ALA A 55 -18.39 10.98 -7.93
N ALA A 56 -18.48 11.57 -9.13
CA ALA A 56 -17.45 12.46 -9.66
C ALA A 56 -17.13 13.53 -8.61
N SER A 57 -15.92 13.46 -8.07
CA SER A 57 -15.46 14.34 -7.00
C SER A 57 -14.70 15.49 -7.62
N SER A 58 -15.00 16.72 -7.20
CA SER A 58 -14.19 17.89 -7.56
C SER A 58 -12.89 18.00 -6.74
N ARG A 59 -12.52 16.94 -5.99
CA ARG A 59 -11.31 16.89 -5.18
C ARG A 59 -10.12 16.51 -6.07
N HIS A 60 -8.93 16.89 -5.63
CA HIS A 60 -7.69 16.49 -6.30
C HIS A 60 -7.43 15.01 -6.07
N ASP A 61 -6.95 14.35 -7.12
CA ASP A 61 -6.38 13.01 -7.02
C ASP A 61 -5.00 13.08 -6.36
N VAL A 62 -4.72 12.14 -5.46
CA VAL A 62 -3.44 12.06 -4.74
C VAL A 62 -2.76 10.76 -5.12
N TYR A 63 -1.55 10.87 -5.68
CA TYR A 63 -0.71 9.73 -6.01
C TYR A 63 0.48 9.70 -5.07
N ILE A 64 0.67 8.58 -4.37
CA ILE A 64 1.82 8.34 -3.50
C ILE A 64 2.66 7.24 -4.16
N LEU A 65 3.84 7.62 -4.63
CA LEU A 65 4.80 6.68 -5.21
C LEU A 65 5.93 6.45 -4.21
N ILE A 66 6.04 5.22 -3.72
CA ILE A 66 7.08 4.80 -2.78
C ILE A 66 8.10 3.96 -3.53
N ILE A 67 9.38 4.26 -3.31
CA ILE A 67 10.49 3.51 -3.89
C ILE A 67 11.30 2.96 -2.73
N ASP A 68 11.21 1.65 -2.52
CA ASP A 68 11.92 0.99 -1.42
C ASP A 68 13.45 1.07 -1.65
N SER A 69 14.19 1.15 -0.54
CA SER A 69 15.63 0.95 -0.47
C SER A 69 16.45 1.94 -1.30
N THR A 70 15.92 3.16 -1.49
CA THR A 70 16.59 4.24 -2.23
C THR A 70 17.01 5.38 -1.31
N SER A 71 18.30 5.74 -1.36
CA SER A 71 18.82 6.95 -0.72
C SER A 71 18.75 8.16 -1.66
N SER A 72 18.74 9.37 -1.09
CA SER A 72 18.78 10.62 -1.84
C SER A 72 20.01 10.70 -2.77
N PHE A 73 21.16 10.18 -2.34
CA PHE A 73 22.37 10.13 -3.16
C PHE A 73 22.25 9.16 -4.34
N MET A 74 21.61 8.01 -4.14
CA MET A 74 21.36 7.05 -5.23
C MET A 74 20.40 7.64 -6.26
N ALA A 75 19.28 8.23 -5.82
CA ALA A 75 18.33 8.88 -6.72
C ALA A 75 18.98 10.00 -7.55
N LYS A 76 19.77 10.87 -6.90
CA LYS A 76 20.48 11.98 -7.57
C LYS A 76 21.46 11.52 -8.66
N ARG A 77 22.14 10.38 -8.45
CA ARG A 77 23.10 9.84 -9.42
C ARG A 77 22.43 9.03 -10.52
N SER A 78 21.47 8.18 -10.18
CA SER A 78 20.89 7.21 -11.11
C SER A 78 19.75 7.79 -11.92
N TRP A 79 19.01 8.77 -11.39
CA TRP A 79 17.80 9.32 -12.03
C TRP A 79 17.87 10.83 -12.31
N PRO A 80 18.99 11.36 -12.86
CA PRO A 80 19.13 12.81 -13.06
C PRO A 80 18.09 13.37 -14.04
N LYS A 81 17.69 12.57 -15.06
CA LYS A 81 16.68 12.98 -16.04
C LYS A 81 15.28 13.07 -15.42
N THR A 82 14.90 12.09 -14.61
CA THR A 82 13.60 12.07 -13.91
C THR A 82 13.51 13.23 -12.93
N LEU A 83 14.54 13.46 -12.11
CA LEU A 83 14.55 14.58 -11.17
C LEU A 83 14.47 15.93 -11.87
N LYS A 84 15.16 16.09 -13.00
CA LYS A 84 15.08 17.30 -13.82
C LYS A 84 13.66 17.51 -14.36
N TYR A 85 13.06 16.46 -14.91
CA TYR A 85 11.68 16.52 -15.42
C TYR A 85 10.68 16.89 -14.32
N LEU A 86 10.74 16.22 -13.16
CA LEU A 86 9.86 16.52 -12.02
C LEU A 86 9.97 17.99 -11.61
N LYS A 87 11.19 18.53 -11.50
CA LYS A 87 11.40 19.92 -11.06
C LYS A 87 10.99 20.95 -12.12
N GLU A 88 11.39 20.75 -13.37
CA GLU A 88 11.24 21.77 -14.42
C GLU A 88 9.90 21.69 -15.15
N GLN A 89 9.29 20.50 -15.24
CA GLN A 89 8.07 20.28 -16.02
C GLN A 89 6.84 20.04 -15.13
N MET A 90 7.03 19.48 -13.94
CA MET A 90 5.94 19.24 -12.98
C MET A 90 6.02 20.17 -11.76
N GLU A 91 6.93 21.14 -11.77
CA GLU A 91 7.14 22.12 -10.69
C GLU A 91 7.31 21.46 -9.31
N ALA A 92 7.89 20.26 -9.29
CA ALA A 92 8.00 19.46 -8.07
C ALA A 92 8.97 20.11 -7.07
N VAL A 93 8.54 20.19 -5.81
CA VAL A 93 9.36 20.67 -4.71
C VAL A 93 10.17 19.52 -4.13
N GLN A 94 11.50 19.63 -4.20
CA GLN A 94 12.37 18.66 -3.54
C GLN A 94 12.58 19.07 -2.07
N MET A 95 12.14 18.20 -1.16
CA MET A 95 12.39 18.33 0.27
C MET A 95 13.78 17.80 0.61
N GLU A 96 14.79 18.68 0.59
CA GLU A 96 16.12 18.34 1.10
C GLU A 96 16.06 18.11 2.62
N PHE A 97 16.86 17.16 3.11
CA PHE A 97 16.95 16.81 4.55
C PHE A 97 15.67 16.24 5.17
N LEU A 98 14.71 15.77 4.35
CA LEU A 98 13.65 14.90 4.83
C LEU A 98 14.25 13.54 5.22
N ASN A 99 14.26 13.24 6.51
CA ASN A 99 14.88 12.03 7.05
C ASN A 99 13.87 10.90 7.19
N LYS A 100 14.37 9.67 7.05
CA LYS A 100 13.65 8.47 7.46
C LYS A 100 13.47 8.46 8.98
N VAL A 101 12.37 7.89 9.46
CA VAL A 101 12.04 7.79 10.89
C VAL A 101 12.83 6.66 11.56
N GLY A 102 12.90 5.51 10.92
CA GLY A 102 13.57 4.33 11.46
C GLY A 102 14.23 3.45 10.40
N ASP A 103 14.72 2.30 10.82
CA ASP A 103 15.31 1.32 9.92
C ASP A 103 14.27 0.35 9.35
N ASN A 104 14.45 -0.10 8.10
CA ASN A 104 13.47 -0.91 7.34
C ASN A 104 12.16 -0.17 6.95
N SER A 105 11.26 -0.87 6.25
CA SER A 105 10.07 -0.27 5.63
C SER A 105 8.97 0.06 6.65
N ARG A 106 8.73 -0.82 7.65
CA ARG A 106 7.63 -0.64 8.63
C ARG A 106 7.74 0.63 9.47
N PRO A 107 8.90 0.95 10.08
CA PRO A 107 9.09 2.19 10.84
C PRO A 107 8.88 3.49 10.06
N ASN A 108 8.99 3.44 8.73
CA ASN A 108 8.82 4.60 7.86
C ASN A 108 7.41 4.69 7.29
N GLY A 109 6.79 3.55 6.94
CA GLY A 109 5.45 3.54 6.39
C GLY A 109 4.35 3.80 7.42
N PHE A 110 4.57 3.44 8.69
CA PHE A 110 3.61 3.77 9.77
C PHE A 110 3.39 5.29 9.93
N PRO A 111 4.43 6.11 10.15
CA PRO A 111 4.24 7.56 10.25
C PRO A 111 3.78 8.18 8.93
N LEU A 112 4.10 7.59 7.77
CA LEU A 112 3.58 8.04 6.48
C LEU A 112 2.06 7.83 6.36
N ALA A 113 1.55 6.65 6.77
CA ALA A 113 0.14 6.29 6.64
C ALA A 113 -0.75 6.87 7.75
N PHE A 114 -0.22 6.90 8.98
CA PHE A 114 -1.00 7.22 10.19
C PHE A 114 -0.58 8.55 10.85
N GLY A 115 0.52 9.17 10.44
CA GLY A 115 1.04 10.36 11.10
C GLY A 115 1.53 10.13 12.53
N LYS A 116 1.80 8.86 12.90
CA LYS A 116 2.24 8.43 14.23
C LYS A 116 3.54 7.63 14.14
N SER A 117 4.56 8.04 14.88
CA SER A 117 5.81 7.31 14.98
C SER A 117 5.65 6.08 15.88
N ILE A 118 6.16 4.94 15.42
CA ILE A 118 6.30 3.72 16.22
C ILE A 118 7.74 3.52 16.71
N GLU A 119 8.63 4.44 16.33
CA GLU A 119 10.05 4.40 16.70
C GLU A 119 10.34 5.33 17.87
N GLY A 120 11.16 4.81 18.77
CA GLY A 120 11.81 5.57 19.84
C GLY A 120 13.31 5.59 19.64
N GLY A 121 14.04 6.26 20.54
CA GLY A 121 15.49 6.26 20.47
C GLY A 121 16.15 7.16 21.49
N SER A 122 17.37 6.81 21.90
CA SER A 122 18.19 7.70 22.72
C SER A 122 18.69 8.87 21.89
N ARG A 123 18.66 10.06 22.48
CA ARG A 123 19.26 11.29 21.93
C ARG A 123 20.30 11.86 22.88
N ASP A 124 20.85 11.02 23.75
CA ASP A 124 21.81 11.42 24.78
C ASP A 124 23.10 11.98 24.15
N LEU A 125 23.49 11.47 22.98
CA LEU A 125 24.65 11.94 22.22
C LEU A 125 24.57 13.42 21.81
N VAL A 126 23.34 13.98 21.74
CA VAL A 126 23.09 15.40 21.43
C VAL A 126 22.50 16.15 22.62
N GLY A 127 22.50 15.55 23.82
CA GLY A 127 22.00 16.17 25.05
C GLY A 127 20.50 16.43 25.06
N LEU A 128 19.71 15.67 24.30
CA LEU A 128 18.26 15.84 24.19
C LEU A 128 17.50 14.66 24.82
N PRO A 129 16.24 14.88 25.27
CA PRO A 129 15.39 13.79 25.76
C PRO A 129 15.20 12.70 24.70
N PRO A 130 15.02 11.44 25.13
CA PRO A 130 14.77 10.34 24.20
C PRO A 130 13.49 10.57 23.39
N LEU A 131 13.49 10.04 22.18
CA LEU A 131 12.26 9.95 21.38
C LEU A 131 11.36 8.88 21.98
N VAL A 132 10.12 9.26 22.22
CA VAL A 132 9.07 8.37 22.70
C VAL A 132 8.17 8.05 21.51
N PRO A 133 7.90 6.76 21.22
CA PRO A 133 6.91 6.38 20.21
C PRO A 133 5.53 6.96 20.54
N ASP A 134 4.80 7.41 19.52
CA ASP A 134 3.41 7.85 19.69
C ASP A 134 2.49 6.68 20.02
N TRP A 135 2.77 5.50 19.44
CA TRP A 135 2.03 4.27 19.66
C TRP A 135 2.90 3.17 20.25
N ASN A 136 2.31 2.42 21.18
CA ASN A 136 2.94 1.26 21.81
C ASN A 136 2.57 -0.04 21.07
N ASP A 137 3.16 -1.17 21.51
CA ASP A 137 2.96 -2.49 20.90
C ASP A 137 1.48 -2.89 20.84
N THR A 138 0.71 -2.61 21.90
CA THR A 138 -0.74 -2.86 21.92
C THR A 138 -1.47 -2.14 20.79
N ALA A 139 -1.19 -0.85 20.63
CA ALA A 139 -1.84 -0.02 19.62
C ALA A 139 -1.47 -0.41 18.18
N ILE A 140 -0.25 -0.91 17.95
CA ILE A 140 0.25 -1.27 16.61
C ILE A 140 -0.01 -2.73 16.23
N CYS A 141 -0.20 -3.62 17.21
CA CYS A 141 -0.19 -5.06 16.99
C CYS A 141 -1.46 -5.78 17.49
N HIS A 142 -1.99 -5.41 18.65
CA HIS A 142 -3.08 -6.15 19.28
C HIS A 142 -4.47 -5.59 18.98
N GLU A 143 -4.54 -4.39 18.43
CA GLU A 143 -5.76 -3.71 18.01
C GLU A 143 -5.85 -3.66 16.49
N TYR A 144 -7.07 -3.64 15.95
CA TYR A 144 -7.30 -3.42 14.53
C TYR A 144 -7.04 -1.96 14.16
N LEU A 145 -6.36 -1.72 13.04
CA LEU A 145 -5.98 -0.38 12.59
C LEU A 145 -7.03 0.31 11.70
N ASP A 146 -8.15 -0.35 11.42
CA ASP A 146 -9.22 0.13 10.53
C ASP A 146 -9.73 1.53 10.89
N GLU A 147 -9.83 1.84 12.18
CA GLU A 147 -10.37 3.11 12.69
C GLU A 147 -9.27 4.16 13.00
N LYS A 148 -8.00 3.77 12.91
CA LYS A 148 -6.86 4.65 13.24
C LYS A 148 -6.29 5.37 12.02
N HIS A 149 -6.91 5.18 10.86
CA HIS A 149 -6.41 5.67 9.59
C HIS A 149 -6.86 7.11 9.32
N ASP A 150 -6.09 8.12 9.72
CA ASP A 150 -6.49 9.54 9.54
C ASP A 150 -6.43 10.03 8.07
N VAL A 151 -5.48 9.54 7.26
CA VAL A 151 -5.23 10.11 5.90
C VAL A 151 -6.04 9.44 4.77
N LEU A 152 -6.33 8.14 4.86
CA LEU A 152 -7.13 7.39 3.87
C LEU A 152 -8.62 7.25 4.26
N SER A 153 -9.03 7.73 5.45
CA SER A 153 -10.46 7.75 5.85
C SER A 153 -11.25 8.93 5.28
N VAL A 154 -10.61 9.80 4.48
CA VAL A 154 -11.32 10.74 3.61
C VAL A 154 -12.10 9.95 2.57
N ARG A 155 -13.30 10.42 2.21
CA ARG A 155 -14.17 9.85 1.15
C ARG A 155 -13.54 9.95 -0.24
N LEU A 156 -12.40 9.31 -0.44
CA LEU A 156 -11.69 9.14 -1.69
C LEU A 156 -11.72 7.65 -2.01
N GLN A 157 -11.86 7.33 -3.30
CA GLN A 157 -11.62 5.97 -3.77
C GLN A 157 -10.12 5.69 -3.64
N THR A 158 -9.76 4.61 -2.95
CA THR A 158 -8.36 4.28 -2.68
C THR A 158 -7.87 3.11 -3.52
N MET A 159 -6.62 3.18 -3.96
CA MET A 159 -5.94 2.07 -4.62
C MET A 159 -4.57 1.86 -3.98
N ILE A 160 -4.26 0.61 -3.65
CA ILE A 160 -2.93 0.19 -3.20
C ILE A 160 -2.33 -0.78 -4.21
N ALA A 161 -1.06 -0.52 -4.52
CA ALA A 161 -0.24 -1.24 -5.48
C ALA A 161 1.15 -1.42 -4.89
N GLN A 162 1.52 -2.65 -4.57
CA GLN A 162 2.76 -2.96 -3.88
C GLN A 162 3.47 -4.17 -4.50
N ASP A 163 4.78 -4.27 -4.28
CA ASP A 163 5.65 -5.31 -4.86
C ASP A 163 5.83 -6.54 -3.95
N PHE A 164 5.11 -6.60 -2.83
CA PHE A 164 5.18 -7.69 -1.86
C PHE A 164 3.79 -8.23 -1.49
N ASP A 165 3.74 -9.41 -0.86
CA ASP A 165 2.49 -10.14 -0.60
C ASP A 165 1.57 -9.46 0.42
N VAL A 166 2.11 -8.57 1.25
CA VAL A 166 1.43 -7.90 2.37
C VAL A 166 1.84 -6.44 2.52
N GLY A 167 0.91 -5.64 3.07
CA GLY A 167 1.09 -4.22 3.36
C GLY A 167 2.00 -3.91 4.54
N VAL A 168 2.34 -2.63 4.70
CA VAL A 168 3.25 -2.13 5.75
C VAL A 168 2.73 -2.38 7.18
N VAL A 169 1.42 -2.52 7.32
CA VAL A 169 0.72 -2.81 8.59
C VAL A 169 0.91 -4.26 9.02
N HIS A 170 1.10 -5.18 8.07
CA HIS A 170 1.19 -6.60 8.35
C HIS A 170 2.46 -6.92 9.15
N TYR A 171 2.30 -7.73 10.19
CA TYR A 171 3.42 -8.30 10.93
C TYR A 171 3.01 -9.63 11.59
N PRO A 172 3.92 -10.61 11.74
CA PRO A 172 3.59 -11.86 12.39
C PRO A 172 2.94 -11.65 13.77
N ASN A 173 1.82 -12.35 14.02
CA ASN A 173 1.03 -12.28 15.25
C ASN A 173 0.34 -10.94 15.56
N CYS A 174 0.34 -9.99 14.62
CA CYS A 174 -0.43 -8.75 14.75
C CYS A 174 -1.79 -8.86 14.06
N SER A 175 -2.77 -8.12 14.58
CA SER A 175 -4.15 -8.08 14.09
C SER A 175 -4.28 -7.43 12.71
N GLY A 176 -3.46 -6.41 12.43
CA GLY A 176 -3.46 -5.66 11.17
C GLY A 176 -4.79 -4.97 10.89
N PHE A 177 -5.24 -5.01 9.64
CA PHE A 177 -6.60 -4.59 9.27
C PHE A 177 -7.60 -5.74 9.35
N ASN A 178 -8.82 -5.44 9.80
CA ASN A 178 -9.93 -6.37 9.78
C ASN A 178 -10.66 -6.37 8.43
N LYS A 179 -10.66 -5.23 7.74
CA LYS A 179 -11.19 -5.03 6.38
C LYS A 179 -10.06 -4.89 5.36
N SER A 180 -10.43 -4.78 4.08
CA SER A 180 -9.51 -4.43 3.00
C SER A 180 -8.84 -3.07 3.27
N GLU A 181 -7.52 -2.98 3.06
CA GLU A 181 -6.70 -1.78 3.27
C GLU A 181 -7.03 -0.64 2.29
N ALA A 182 -7.59 -0.97 1.14
CA ALA A 182 -8.02 -0.02 0.11
C ALA A 182 -9.25 -0.56 -0.65
N ASP A 183 -9.89 0.30 -1.44
CA ASP A 183 -10.99 -0.10 -2.30
C ASP A 183 -10.52 -0.98 -3.45
N HIS A 184 -9.40 -0.64 -4.06
CA HIS A 184 -8.73 -1.41 -5.10
C HIS A 184 -7.37 -1.88 -4.63
N ILE A 185 -7.06 -3.16 -4.86
CA ILE A 185 -5.79 -3.75 -4.46
C ILE A 185 -5.15 -4.43 -5.67
N TRP A 186 -3.87 -4.11 -5.88
CA TRP A 186 -3.01 -4.70 -6.89
C TRP A 186 -1.89 -5.49 -6.20
N ARG A 187 -1.78 -6.78 -6.51
CA ARG A 187 -0.80 -7.73 -5.94
C ARG A 187 -0.32 -8.73 -6.97
#